data_AF-A0A947QNU8-F1
#
_entry.id   AF-A0A947QNU8-F1
#
_cell.length_a   1.000
_cell.length_b   1.000
_cell.length_c   1.000
_cell.angle_alpha   90.00
_cell.angle_beta   90.00
_cell.angle_gamma   90.00
#
_symmetry.space_group_name_H-M   'P 1'
#
loop_
_entity.id
_entity.type
_entity.pdbx_description
1 polymer ?
#
loop_
_entity_poly.entity_id
_entity_poly.type
_entity_poly.pdbx_seq_one_letter_code
_entity_poly.pdbx_strand_id
1 'polypeptide(L)'
;MARKHINLPGLNCRKDIIRILEKNYKIRMNLEREFSKAYAGDERATLAQELEAVRNKFRRGHDEWNEQELLEHGQPDLIEQYQELKSGLLGKLIKTMNFKENEAKWKELMQQEEDKVIGRLRRDFSEKLSETVKDIPLSEEEQEKYLSEQALMEMSLPEYMLLMKRLSGNYVSHVTRYGIREQTFMSTGGGHTSHKDEFIDNLSGILKDKRLNSFFTNIVSRTEYAQYNIARQIEDIAGRDPDMGRDQIIDKVLHELMVDAFPQSSRAGDKSGFHVARDDVMGGYYGSEYKYDIYFYYPAEAVAKNYLHDASLEHTGKEHDWYNDVVIWNEGRGIPVDAGICCIPENIKVDKDTGSQYSLDKTGKPIPREEVLKHIEFFREEHKLFDGWFLKFRRLREDSGSSPETKSDFEETARQAAAELNFNDKETFTAFFRQYQNIETGNNLEDFYRRNRIYYQKPEAKQSLSSREYWEAYFRKHPDKKPNKILYYSGEPFKTYGSGDQGKKKVIADLEKDTLVDDLGQEPVYESYKQKVAEEIRQAIGEVFDNMSLSGTGT
;
A
#
# COMPACT_ATOMS: atom_id res chain seq x y z
N MET A 1 15.61 -18.29 35.17
CA MET A 1 15.56 -17.46 36.39
C MET A 1 15.18 -16.04 36.00
N ALA A 2 14.35 -15.38 36.84
CA ALA A 2 13.81 -14.02 36.69
C ALA A 2 12.86 -13.74 35.50
N ARG A 3 11.61 -14.24 35.60
CA ARG A 3 10.47 -13.61 34.90
C ARG A 3 10.22 -12.24 35.55
N LYS A 4 10.88 -11.19 35.05
CA LYS A 4 10.46 -9.81 35.32
C LYS A 4 9.10 -9.62 34.63
N HIS A 5 8.04 -9.59 35.43
CA HIS A 5 6.76 -9.05 34.99
C HIS A 5 7.01 -7.62 34.51
N ILE A 6 6.85 -7.39 33.20
CA ILE A 6 6.73 -6.04 32.66
C ILE A 6 5.41 -5.51 33.25
N ASN A 7 5.52 -4.73 34.31
CA ASN A 7 4.39 -4.08 34.95
C ASN A 7 4.10 -2.82 34.12
N LEU A 8 3.40 -2.99 32.99
CA LEU A 8 2.90 -1.87 32.20
C LEU A 8 1.88 -1.10 33.06
N PRO A 9 2.16 0.15 33.46
CA PRO A 9 1.23 0.92 34.27
C PRO A 9 -0.04 1.17 33.44
N GLY A 10 -1.19 0.64 33.88
CA GLY A 10 -2.50 1.00 33.31
C GLY A 10 -3.22 -0.08 32.51
N LEU A 11 -2.58 -1.20 32.16
CA LEU A 11 -3.25 -2.32 31.48
C LEU A 11 -3.58 -3.43 32.48
N ASN A 12 -4.77 -3.34 33.08
CA ASN A 12 -5.36 -4.49 33.78
C ASN A 12 -5.98 -5.44 32.74
N CYS A 13 -5.16 -5.95 31.80
CA CYS A 13 -5.59 -6.76 30.64
C CYS A 13 -6.60 -7.84 31.04
N ARG A 14 -6.44 -8.43 32.23
CA ARG A 14 -7.36 -9.43 32.76
C ARG A 14 -8.76 -8.87 33.02
N LYS A 15 -8.90 -7.68 33.62
CA LYS A 15 -10.22 -7.05 33.87
C LYS A 15 -10.89 -6.59 32.59
N ASP A 16 -10.13 -6.09 31.63
CA ASP A 16 -10.68 -5.65 30.35
C ASP A 16 -11.12 -6.85 29.49
N ILE A 17 -10.32 -7.92 29.43
CA ILE A 17 -10.72 -9.20 28.80
C ILE A 17 -11.97 -9.78 29.46
N ILE A 18 -12.09 -9.75 30.80
CA ILE A 18 -13.28 -10.23 31.50
C ILE A 18 -14.52 -9.40 31.14
N ARG A 19 -14.43 -8.06 31.15
CA ARG A 19 -15.55 -7.18 30.73
C ARG A 19 -15.98 -7.43 29.29
N ILE A 20 -15.01 -7.71 28.41
CA ILE A 20 -15.23 -8.03 27.01
C ILE A 20 -15.98 -9.36 26.87
N LEU A 21 -15.54 -10.41 27.56
CA LEU A 21 -16.19 -11.72 27.55
C LEU A 21 -17.62 -11.65 28.11
N GLU A 22 -17.86 -10.88 29.18
CA GLU A 22 -19.19 -10.64 29.74
C GLU A 22 -20.13 -9.93 28.76
N LYS A 23 -19.62 -8.97 27.99
CA LYS A 23 -20.38 -8.27 26.97
C LYS A 23 -20.76 -9.20 25.81
N ASN A 24 -19.85 -10.06 25.38
CA ASN A 24 -20.09 -11.04 24.31
C ASN A 24 -21.14 -12.07 24.72
N TYR A 25 -21.07 -12.55 25.97
CA TYR A 25 -22.08 -13.45 26.52
C TYR A 25 -23.49 -12.82 26.52
N LYS A 26 -23.61 -11.54 26.89
CA LYS A 26 -24.90 -10.81 26.85
C LYS A 26 -25.45 -10.65 25.44
N ILE A 27 -24.60 -10.37 24.46
CA ILE A 27 -25.00 -10.23 23.05
C ILE A 27 -25.54 -11.56 22.53
N ARG A 28 -24.82 -12.66 22.77
CA ARG A 28 -25.24 -14.02 22.40
C ARG A 28 -26.60 -14.38 23.01
N MET A 29 -26.78 -14.14 24.32
CA MET A 29 -28.05 -14.38 25.01
C MET A 29 -29.22 -13.56 24.43
N ASN A 30 -28.97 -12.31 24.01
CA ASN A 30 -30.00 -11.48 23.38
C ASN A 30 -30.38 -11.98 21.98
N LEU A 31 -29.39 -12.38 21.17
CA LEU A 31 -29.62 -12.96 19.84
C LEU A 31 -30.39 -14.27 19.92
N GLU A 32 -30.03 -15.17 20.86
CA GLU A 32 -30.78 -16.40 21.13
C GLU A 32 -32.24 -16.09 21.52
N ARG A 33 -32.45 -15.05 22.34
CA ARG A 33 -33.79 -14.63 22.75
C ARG A 33 -34.62 -14.07 21.58
N GLU A 34 -34.05 -13.22 20.74
CA GLU A 34 -34.72 -12.62 19.58
C GLU A 34 -35.00 -13.64 18.49
N PHE A 35 -34.04 -14.51 18.20
CA PHE A 35 -34.22 -15.61 17.26
C PHE A 35 -35.33 -16.56 17.72
N SER A 36 -35.34 -16.93 19.00
CA SER A 36 -36.42 -17.71 19.61
C SER A 36 -37.78 -17.00 19.53
N LYS A 37 -37.84 -15.66 19.62
CA LYS A 37 -39.11 -14.91 19.43
C LYS A 37 -39.60 -14.97 17.99
N ALA A 38 -38.69 -14.83 17.03
CA ALA A 38 -39.04 -14.71 15.62
C ALA A 38 -39.43 -16.06 14.98
N TYR A 39 -38.82 -17.17 15.40
CA TYR A 39 -38.92 -18.44 14.67
C TYR A 39 -39.55 -19.60 15.48
N ALA A 40 -39.89 -19.37 16.76
CA ALA A 40 -40.54 -20.35 17.63
C ALA A 40 -41.64 -19.70 18.49
N GLY A 41 -42.34 -18.71 17.91
CA GLY A 41 -43.37 -17.93 18.60
C GLY A 41 -44.55 -18.79 19.06
N ASP A 42 -45.01 -19.72 18.22
CA ASP A 42 -46.14 -20.58 18.51
C ASP A 42 -45.82 -21.57 19.64
N GLU A 43 -44.63 -22.20 19.62
CA GLU A 43 -44.21 -23.11 20.68
C GLU A 43 -43.96 -22.37 22.00
N ARG A 44 -43.49 -21.12 21.95
CA ARG A 44 -43.41 -20.26 23.14
C ARG A 44 -44.78 -19.95 23.72
N ALA A 45 -45.78 -19.72 22.87
CA ALA A 45 -47.15 -19.47 23.32
C ALA A 45 -47.77 -20.72 23.96
N THR A 46 -47.63 -21.89 23.33
CA THR A 46 -48.09 -23.18 23.88
C THR A 46 -47.43 -23.46 25.23
N LEU A 47 -46.12 -23.27 25.33
CA LEU A 47 -45.38 -23.54 26.57
C LEU A 47 -45.68 -22.52 27.67
N ALA A 48 -45.91 -21.25 27.31
CA ALA A 48 -46.39 -20.25 28.27
C ALA A 48 -47.77 -20.65 28.82
N GLN A 49 -48.66 -21.20 27.98
CA GLN A 49 -49.95 -21.75 28.42
C GLN A 49 -49.77 -22.97 29.32
N GLU A 50 -48.86 -23.90 29.02
CA GLU A 50 -48.56 -25.06 29.86
C GLU A 50 -47.98 -24.66 31.23
N LEU A 51 -47.02 -23.74 31.24
CA LEU A 51 -46.44 -23.19 32.48
C LEU A 51 -47.48 -22.45 33.31
N GLU A 52 -48.36 -21.67 32.66
CA GLU A 52 -49.44 -20.97 33.35
C GLU A 52 -50.49 -21.96 33.88
N ALA A 53 -50.77 -23.05 33.16
CA ALA A 53 -51.64 -24.11 33.64
C ALA A 53 -51.05 -24.82 34.88
N VAL A 54 -49.74 -25.08 34.91
CA VAL A 54 -49.05 -25.62 36.09
C VAL A 54 -49.09 -24.61 37.25
N ARG A 55 -48.79 -23.33 36.99
CA ARG A 55 -48.90 -22.26 37.99
C ARG A 55 -50.31 -22.12 38.56
N ASN A 56 -51.34 -22.22 37.72
CA ASN A 56 -52.73 -22.15 38.16
C ASN A 56 -53.15 -23.37 39.00
N LYS A 57 -52.51 -24.54 38.82
CA LYS A 57 -52.70 -25.67 39.75
C LYS A 57 -52.14 -25.36 41.14
N PHE A 58 -51.02 -24.65 41.22
CA PHE A 58 -50.48 -24.16 42.49
C PHE A 58 -51.32 -23.06 43.12
N ARG A 59 -51.88 -22.14 42.32
CA ARG A 59 -52.68 -21.01 42.83
C ARG A 59 -54.04 -21.39 43.42
N ARG A 60 -54.56 -22.60 43.19
CA ARG A 60 -55.80 -23.11 43.82
C ARG A 60 -55.61 -23.27 45.34
N GLY A 61 -55.60 -22.15 46.06
CA GLY A 61 -55.42 -22.06 47.51
C GLY A 61 -54.53 -20.89 47.96
N HIS A 62 -53.68 -20.36 47.08
CA HIS A 62 -52.67 -19.34 47.41
C HIS A 62 -52.40 -18.42 46.20
N ASP A 63 -53.26 -17.43 45.98
CA ASP A 63 -53.23 -16.58 44.78
C ASP A 63 -52.03 -15.62 44.69
N GLU A 64 -51.22 -15.49 45.75
CA GLU A 64 -50.16 -14.47 45.86
C GLU A 64 -48.73 -14.99 45.76
N TRP A 65 -48.50 -16.31 45.59
CA TRP A 65 -47.14 -16.85 45.59
C TRP A 65 -46.34 -16.43 44.35
N ASN A 66 -45.15 -15.88 44.58
CA ASN A 66 -44.15 -15.63 43.56
C ASN A 66 -43.37 -16.91 43.20
N GLU A 67 -42.54 -16.87 42.16
CA GLU A 67 -41.81 -18.06 41.66
C GLU A 67 -40.92 -18.72 42.73
N GLN A 68 -40.36 -17.93 43.65
CA GLN A 68 -39.50 -18.45 44.69
C GLN A 68 -40.33 -19.14 45.79
N GLU A 69 -41.44 -18.54 46.20
CA GLU A 69 -42.39 -19.14 47.16
C GLU A 69 -43.02 -20.43 46.62
N LEU A 70 -43.28 -20.48 45.31
CA LEU A 70 -43.71 -21.69 44.59
C LEU A 70 -42.71 -22.84 44.67
N LEU A 71 -41.41 -22.53 44.59
CA LEU A 71 -40.33 -23.53 44.66
C LEU A 71 -40.02 -23.95 46.10
N GLU A 72 -40.30 -23.09 47.08
CA GLU A 72 -40.04 -23.34 48.50
C GLU A 72 -41.20 -24.05 49.22
N HIS A 73 -42.44 -23.77 48.82
CA HIS A 73 -43.66 -24.26 49.52
C HIS A 73 -44.58 -25.10 48.63
N GLY A 74 -44.25 -25.26 47.35
CA GLY A 74 -45.03 -26.05 46.41
C GLY A 74 -45.00 -27.56 46.70
N GLN A 75 -45.99 -28.29 46.17
CA GLN A 75 -45.96 -29.75 46.21
C GLN A 75 -44.76 -30.26 45.37
N PRO A 76 -43.93 -31.18 45.90
CA PRO A 76 -42.72 -31.66 45.22
C PRO A 76 -42.95 -32.10 43.77
N ASP A 77 -44.02 -32.87 43.51
CA ASP A 77 -44.35 -33.38 42.18
C ASP A 77 -44.67 -32.26 41.16
N LEU A 78 -45.24 -31.15 41.63
CA LEU A 78 -45.53 -29.99 40.77
C LEU A 78 -44.29 -29.11 40.58
N ILE A 79 -43.40 -29.06 41.57
CA ILE A 79 -42.09 -28.39 41.45
C ILE A 79 -41.24 -29.13 40.41
N GLU A 80 -41.23 -30.47 40.47
CA GLU A 80 -40.54 -31.32 39.51
C GLU A 80 -41.12 -31.13 38.10
N GLN A 81 -42.44 -31.16 37.92
CA GLN A 81 -43.07 -30.86 36.62
C GLN A 81 -42.75 -29.45 36.10
N TYR A 82 -42.72 -28.44 36.98
CA TYR A 82 -42.37 -27.07 36.60
C TYR A 82 -40.90 -26.96 36.17
N GLN A 83 -39.98 -27.61 36.89
CA GLN A 83 -38.56 -27.65 36.56
C GLN A 83 -38.27 -28.48 35.31
N GLU A 84 -38.99 -29.58 35.09
CA GLU A 84 -38.88 -30.42 33.90
C GLU A 84 -39.37 -29.68 32.65
N LEU A 85 -40.50 -28.96 32.74
CA LEU A 85 -40.98 -28.09 31.66
C LEU A 85 -40.00 -26.94 31.36
N LYS A 86 -39.40 -26.34 32.39
CA LYS A 86 -38.44 -25.23 32.25
C LYS A 86 -37.08 -25.67 31.69
N SER A 87 -36.60 -26.86 32.05
CA SER A 87 -35.34 -27.43 31.54
C SER A 87 -35.50 -28.06 30.15
N GLY A 88 -36.66 -28.67 29.86
CA GLY A 88 -37.05 -29.14 28.54
C GLY A 88 -37.27 -28.02 27.52
N LEU A 89 -37.41 -26.77 27.97
CA LEU A 89 -37.70 -25.57 27.18
C LEU A 89 -36.62 -25.31 26.12
N LEU A 90 -35.34 -25.24 26.50
CA LEU A 90 -34.24 -25.05 25.54
C LEU A 90 -34.09 -26.25 24.61
N GLY A 91 -34.24 -27.47 25.14
CA GLY A 91 -34.12 -28.70 24.36
C GLY A 91 -35.22 -28.87 23.32
N LYS A 92 -36.46 -28.47 23.63
CA LYS A 92 -37.59 -28.49 22.68
C LYS A 92 -37.47 -27.37 21.65
N LEU A 93 -37.09 -26.15 22.05
CA LEU A 93 -36.85 -25.01 21.14
C LEU A 93 -35.75 -25.26 20.11
N ILE A 94 -34.67 -25.95 20.49
CA ILE A 94 -33.58 -26.35 19.58
C ILE A 94 -34.00 -27.50 18.64
N LYS A 95 -35.01 -28.30 19.03
CA LYS A 95 -35.45 -29.49 18.29
C LYS A 95 -36.64 -29.23 17.34
N THR A 96 -37.25 -28.05 17.33
CA THR A 96 -38.33 -27.74 16.37
C THR A 96 -37.83 -27.77 14.93
N MET A 97 -38.69 -28.15 13.98
CA MET A 97 -38.33 -28.23 12.56
C MET A 97 -37.85 -26.88 12.01
N ASN A 98 -38.48 -25.78 12.44
CA ASN A 98 -38.07 -24.43 12.08
C ASN A 98 -36.66 -24.06 12.58
N PHE A 99 -36.25 -24.53 13.77
CA PHE A 99 -34.90 -24.27 14.27
C PHE A 99 -33.85 -25.06 13.46
N LYS A 100 -34.13 -26.32 13.12
CA LYS A 100 -33.21 -27.14 12.29
C LYS A 100 -33.09 -26.60 10.86
N GLU A 101 -34.18 -26.16 10.26
CA GLU A 101 -34.18 -25.56 8.91
C GLU A 101 -33.43 -24.22 8.87
N ASN A 102 -33.43 -23.47 9.98
CA ASN A 102 -32.77 -22.16 10.08
C ASN A 102 -31.45 -22.20 10.87
N GLU A 103 -30.97 -23.37 11.28
CA GLU A 103 -29.74 -23.54 12.08
C GLU A 103 -28.51 -23.00 11.34
N ALA A 104 -28.45 -23.22 10.02
CA ALA A 104 -27.38 -22.68 9.17
C ALA A 104 -27.38 -21.15 9.15
N LYS A 105 -28.58 -20.53 9.03
CA LYS A 105 -28.76 -19.07 9.04
C LYS A 105 -28.42 -18.48 10.40
N TRP A 106 -28.74 -19.18 11.49
CA TRP A 106 -28.36 -18.77 12.85
C TRP A 106 -26.84 -18.87 13.07
N LYS A 107 -26.20 -19.96 12.63
CA LYS A 107 -24.73 -20.10 12.68
C LYS A 107 -24.04 -19.00 11.87
N GLU A 108 -24.58 -18.67 10.70
CA GLU A 108 -24.08 -17.58 9.87
C GLU A 108 -24.21 -16.22 10.57
N LEU A 109 -25.38 -15.91 11.15
CA LEU A 109 -25.60 -14.66 11.91
C LEU A 109 -24.70 -14.58 13.15
N MET A 110 -24.53 -15.68 13.87
CA MET A 110 -23.64 -15.77 15.03
C MET A 110 -22.19 -15.55 14.64
N GLN A 111 -21.73 -16.17 13.54
CA GLN A 111 -20.40 -15.97 13.00
C GLN A 111 -20.19 -14.52 12.57
N GLN A 112 -21.14 -13.91 11.87
CA GLN A 112 -21.07 -12.50 11.46
C GLN A 112 -20.99 -11.55 12.66
N GLU A 113 -21.74 -11.80 13.72
CA GLU A 113 -21.68 -10.98 14.94
C GLU A 113 -20.42 -11.25 15.76
N GLU A 114 -19.95 -12.50 15.87
CA GLU A 114 -18.65 -12.82 16.46
C GLU A 114 -17.52 -12.12 15.70
N ASP A 115 -17.51 -12.16 14.38
CA ASP A 115 -16.49 -11.50 13.55
C ASP A 115 -16.52 -9.98 13.72
N LYS A 116 -17.70 -9.36 13.78
CA LYS A 116 -17.85 -7.92 14.07
C LYS A 116 -17.33 -7.56 15.45
N VAL A 117 -17.63 -8.38 16.45
CA VAL A 117 -17.24 -8.16 17.84
C VAL A 117 -15.73 -8.37 17.99
N ILE A 118 -15.19 -9.47 17.51
CA ILE A 118 -13.74 -9.76 17.48
C ILE A 118 -13.01 -8.65 16.72
N GLY A 119 -13.53 -8.22 15.56
CA GLY A 119 -12.96 -7.11 14.78
C GLY A 119 -12.92 -5.79 15.56
N ARG A 120 -13.98 -5.47 16.32
CA ARG A 120 -14.01 -4.29 17.20
C ARG A 120 -13.02 -4.43 18.35
N LEU A 121 -12.95 -5.60 18.99
CA LEU A 121 -12.04 -5.85 20.12
C LEU A 121 -10.58 -5.80 19.71
N ARG A 122 -10.25 -6.34 18.53
CA ARG A 122 -8.92 -6.23 17.94
C ARG A 122 -8.56 -4.77 17.71
N ARG A 123 -9.49 -3.97 17.14
CA ARG A 123 -9.30 -2.54 16.94
C ARG A 123 -9.08 -1.80 18.26
N ASP A 124 -9.99 -1.97 19.22
CA ASP A 124 -9.90 -1.31 20.53
C ASP A 124 -8.60 -1.68 21.27
N PHE A 125 -8.16 -2.94 21.18
CA PHE A 125 -6.89 -3.41 21.74
C PHE A 125 -5.68 -2.82 21.00
N SER A 126 -5.68 -2.84 19.66
CA SER A 126 -4.63 -2.23 18.84
C SER A 126 -4.51 -0.74 19.09
N GLU A 127 -5.63 -0.02 19.18
CA GLU A 127 -5.68 1.41 19.49
C GLU A 127 -5.08 1.66 20.88
N LYS A 128 -5.53 0.92 21.90
CA LYS A 128 -5.03 1.06 23.28
C LYS A 128 -3.55 0.70 23.42
N LEU A 129 -3.11 -0.35 22.73
CA LEU A 129 -1.70 -0.75 22.69
C LEU A 129 -0.87 0.32 21.99
N SER A 130 -1.34 0.84 20.86
CA SER A 130 -0.65 1.92 20.12
C SER A 130 -0.57 3.19 20.97
N GLU A 131 -1.65 3.60 21.65
CA GLU A 131 -1.63 4.70 22.61
C GLU A 131 -0.62 4.48 23.74
N THR A 132 -0.55 3.27 24.28
CA THR A 132 0.37 2.94 25.38
C THR A 132 1.83 2.95 24.93
N VAL A 133 2.10 2.55 23.68
CA VAL A 133 3.47 2.31 23.20
C VAL A 133 4.02 3.51 22.41
N LYS A 134 3.17 4.39 21.88
CA LYS A 134 3.55 5.63 21.17
C LYS A 134 4.42 6.57 22.03
N ASP A 135 4.24 6.57 23.34
CA ASP A 135 4.96 7.44 24.28
C ASP A 135 6.20 6.78 24.92
N ILE A 136 6.57 5.57 24.48
CA ILE A 136 7.74 4.84 24.99
C ILE A 136 8.77 4.71 23.85
N PRO A 137 9.61 5.74 23.62
CA PRO A 137 10.69 5.65 22.64
C PRO A 137 11.59 4.46 22.94
N LEU A 138 12.14 3.85 21.89
CA LEU A 138 13.08 2.75 22.03
C LEU A 138 14.31 3.20 22.82
N SER A 139 14.71 2.43 23.83
CA SER A 139 16.02 2.64 24.47
C SER A 139 17.16 2.40 23.48
N GLU A 140 18.37 2.89 23.77
CA GLU A 140 19.54 2.63 22.91
C GLU A 140 19.78 1.13 22.67
N GLU A 141 19.60 0.30 23.71
CA GLU A 141 19.69 -1.16 23.62
C GLU A 141 18.59 -1.75 22.72
N GLU A 142 17.36 -1.23 22.82
CA GLU A 142 16.26 -1.65 21.95
C GLU A 142 16.48 -1.21 20.49
N GLN A 143 17.04 -0.01 20.27
CA GLN A 143 17.38 0.45 18.93
C GLN A 143 18.45 -0.44 18.31
N GLU A 144 19.51 -0.81 19.05
CA GLU A 144 20.51 -1.75 18.57
C GLU A 144 19.90 -3.11 18.22
N LYS A 145 19.02 -3.60 19.10
CA LYS A 145 18.38 -4.90 18.95
C LYS A 145 17.38 -4.97 17.78
N TYR A 146 16.59 -3.92 17.56
CA TYR A 146 15.43 -3.99 16.65
C TYR A 146 15.59 -3.19 15.37
N LEU A 147 16.46 -2.18 15.35
CA LEU A 147 16.63 -1.32 14.18
C LEU A 147 17.90 -1.61 13.38
N SER A 148 18.72 -2.61 13.74
CA SER A 148 19.84 -3.00 12.87
C SER A 148 19.35 -3.59 11.55
N GLU A 149 20.13 -3.42 10.48
CA GLU A 149 19.83 -3.99 9.14
C GLU A 149 19.48 -5.48 9.24
N GLN A 150 20.30 -6.26 9.96
CA GLN A 150 20.10 -7.70 10.15
C GLN A 150 18.81 -8.00 10.91
N ALA A 151 18.54 -7.28 12.01
CA ALA A 151 17.32 -7.50 12.80
C ALA A 151 16.07 -7.24 11.95
N LEU A 152 16.07 -6.15 11.17
CA LEU A 152 14.96 -5.82 10.27
C LEU A 152 14.80 -6.86 9.17
N MET A 153 15.90 -7.35 8.59
CA MET A 153 15.88 -8.41 7.59
C MET A 153 15.32 -9.71 8.14
N GLU A 154 15.64 -10.10 9.36
CA GLU A 154 15.15 -11.35 9.97
C GLU A 154 13.71 -11.24 10.47
N MET A 155 13.27 -10.02 10.79
CA MET A 155 11.95 -9.76 11.35
C MET A 155 10.82 -10.29 10.46
N SER A 156 9.80 -10.90 11.05
CA SER A 156 8.57 -11.21 10.34
C SER A 156 7.77 -9.92 10.07
N LEU A 157 6.86 -9.92 9.08
CA LEU A 157 5.98 -8.78 8.84
C LEU A 157 5.20 -8.36 10.12
N PRO A 158 4.62 -9.27 10.93
CA PRO A 158 3.98 -8.92 12.20
C PRO A 158 4.86 -8.21 13.21
N GLU A 159 6.08 -8.70 13.43
CA GLU A 159 7.01 -8.09 14.38
C GLU A 159 7.44 -6.71 13.90
N TYR A 160 7.63 -6.57 12.58
CA TYR A 160 7.93 -5.30 11.94
C TYR A 160 6.77 -4.31 12.12
N MET A 161 5.54 -4.78 11.98
CA MET A 161 4.35 -3.99 12.25
C MET A 161 4.25 -3.54 13.70
N LEU A 162 4.60 -4.41 14.65
CA LEU A 162 4.62 -4.08 16.06
C LEU A 162 5.73 -3.06 16.38
N LEU A 163 6.90 -3.21 15.78
CA LEU A 163 8.00 -2.25 15.89
C LEU A 163 7.57 -0.87 15.40
N MET A 164 6.94 -0.78 14.22
CA MET A 164 6.49 0.50 13.66
C MET A 164 5.51 1.26 14.55
N LYS A 165 4.72 0.57 15.39
CA LYS A 165 3.84 1.22 16.38
C LYS A 165 4.60 1.94 17.50
N ARG A 166 5.87 1.58 17.72
CA ARG A 166 6.77 2.21 18.70
C ARG A 166 7.60 3.35 18.10
N LEU A 167 7.66 3.42 16.78
CA LEU A 167 8.42 4.42 16.05
C LEU A 167 7.58 5.67 15.81
N SER A 168 8.21 6.73 15.32
CA SER A 168 7.56 8.00 15.02
C SER A 168 6.47 7.87 13.96
N GLY A 169 6.50 6.81 13.14
CA GLY A 169 5.68 6.63 11.96
C GLY A 169 6.18 7.42 10.74
N ASN A 170 7.30 8.14 10.85
CA ASN A 170 7.98 8.73 9.71
C ASN A 170 8.66 7.61 8.91
N TYR A 171 8.79 7.81 7.60
CA TYR A 171 9.35 6.80 6.73
C TYR A 171 10.06 7.39 5.53
N VAL A 172 10.85 6.54 4.87
CA VAL A 172 11.27 6.78 3.50
C VAL A 172 10.72 5.67 2.62
N SER A 173 10.50 5.99 1.36
CA SER A 173 10.07 5.01 0.39
C SER A 173 10.77 5.17 -0.95
N HIS A 174 10.88 4.05 -1.65
CA HIS A 174 11.42 4.00 -3.00
C HIS A 174 10.39 3.35 -3.92
N VAL A 175 9.72 4.16 -4.75
CA VAL A 175 8.85 3.63 -5.80
C VAL A 175 9.69 3.09 -6.95
N THR A 176 9.43 1.84 -7.32
CA THR A 176 10.07 1.18 -8.45
C THR A 176 9.20 1.27 -9.69
N ARG A 177 9.86 1.29 -10.85
CA ARG A 177 9.20 1.30 -12.14
C ARG A 177 8.96 -0.12 -12.62
N TYR A 178 7.69 -0.50 -12.75
CA TYR A 178 7.26 -1.76 -13.33
C TYR A 178 6.02 -1.52 -14.21
N GLY A 179 6.07 -1.93 -15.48
CA GLY A 179 5.01 -1.68 -16.45
C GLY A 179 5.29 -0.49 -17.38
N ILE A 180 4.26 0.00 -18.06
CA ILE A 180 4.38 1.13 -18.99
C ILE A 180 4.64 2.44 -18.24
N ARG A 181 5.68 3.17 -18.64
CA ARG A 181 6.01 4.48 -18.10
C ARG A 181 5.10 5.57 -18.67
N GLU A 182 3.93 5.75 -18.06
CA GLU A 182 2.95 6.78 -18.44
C GLU A 182 2.89 7.98 -17.47
N GLN A 183 3.34 7.82 -16.22
CA GLN A 183 3.35 8.88 -15.20
C GLN A 183 4.49 9.92 -15.37
N THR A 184 4.57 10.61 -16.50
CA THR A 184 5.63 11.61 -16.72
C THR A 184 5.26 13.00 -16.20
N PHE A 185 6.21 13.74 -15.64
CA PHE A 185 6.00 15.11 -15.14
C PHE A 185 6.95 16.11 -15.83
N MET A 186 6.41 17.27 -16.24
CA MET A 186 7.08 18.30 -17.05
C MET A 186 7.16 19.69 -16.39
N SER A 187 6.53 19.94 -15.23
CA SER A 187 6.13 21.31 -14.88
C SER A 187 7.19 22.20 -14.22
N THR A 188 8.45 21.75 -14.05
CA THR A 188 9.50 22.55 -13.37
C THR A 188 10.89 22.48 -14.02
N GLY A 189 10.97 22.29 -15.34
CA GLY A 189 12.26 22.39 -16.07
C GLY A 189 13.26 21.24 -15.86
N GLY A 190 13.01 20.34 -14.90
CA GLY A 190 13.88 19.19 -14.60
C GLY A 190 13.51 17.85 -15.29
N GLY A 191 12.43 17.81 -16.09
CA GLY A 191 12.07 16.72 -17.00
C GLY A 191 12.14 15.27 -16.47
N HIS A 192 11.03 14.72 -15.96
CA HIS A 192 10.89 13.28 -15.65
C HIS A 192 10.17 12.51 -16.76
N THR A 193 10.58 12.73 -18.01
CA THR A 193 9.95 12.18 -19.23
C THR A 193 10.71 11.01 -19.85
N SER A 194 11.89 10.67 -19.34
CA SER A 194 12.68 9.56 -19.86
C SER A 194 11.88 8.26 -19.89
N HIS A 195 12.04 7.51 -20.97
CA HIS A 195 11.37 6.24 -21.23
C HIS A 195 9.84 6.32 -21.30
N LYS A 196 9.26 7.49 -21.59
CA LYS A 196 7.81 7.62 -21.77
C LYS A 196 7.29 6.57 -22.78
N ASP A 197 6.21 5.90 -22.42
CA ASP A 197 5.54 4.85 -23.21
C ASP A 197 6.37 3.57 -23.44
N GLU A 198 7.49 3.42 -22.75
CA GLU A 198 8.27 2.18 -22.72
C GLU A 198 7.85 1.30 -21.54
N PHE A 199 7.90 -0.02 -21.74
CA PHE A 199 7.79 -0.97 -20.66
C PHE A 199 9.09 -1.01 -19.86
N ILE A 200 9.00 -0.78 -18.56
CA ILE A 200 10.14 -0.81 -17.63
C ILE A 200 9.95 -1.95 -16.64
N ASP A 201 11.02 -2.72 -16.38
CA ASP A 201 11.05 -3.75 -15.35
C ASP A 201 12.29 -3.57 -14.47
N ASN A 202 12.22 -2.59 -13.57
CA ASN A 202 13.27 -2.38 -12.57
C ASN A 202 13.12 -3.34 -11.38
N LEU A 203 11.88 -3.79 -11.11
CA LEU A 203 11.58 -4.63 -9.96
C LEU A 203 12.25 -6.00 -10.06
N SER A 204 12.26 -6.66 -11.22
CA SER A 204 12.92 -7.97 -11.36
C SER A 204 14.41 -7.93 -11.01
N GLY A 205 15.10 -6.84 -11.35
CA GLY A 205 16.49 -6.61 -10.97
C GLY A 205 16.65 -6.46 -9.45
N ILE A 206 15.85 -5.60 -8.83
CA ILE A 206 15.85 -5.38 -7.38
C ILE A 206 15.56 -6.69 -6.62
N LEU A 207 14.59 -7.48 -7.09
CA LEU A 207 14.21 -8.76 -6.47
C LEU A 207 15.30 -9.83 -6.64
N LYS A 208 16.00 -9.83 -7.78
CA LYS A 208 17.14 -10.73 -8.01
C LYS A 208 18.31 -10.39 -7.09
N ASP A 209 18.63 -9.11 -6.97
CA ASP A 209 19.78 -8.65 -6.19
C ASP A 209 19.45 -8.58 -4.69
N LYS A 210 18.16 -8.62 -4.34
CA LYS A 210 17.61 -8.48 -2.98
C LYS A 210 18.04 -7.18 -2.29
N ARG A 211 18.46 -6.18 -3.07
CA ARG A 211 18.92 -4.88 -2.58
C ARG A 211 18.49 -3.74 -3.49
N LEU A 212 18.20 -2.59 -2.90
CA LEU A 212 18.07 -1.30 -3.55
C LEU A 212 19.46 -0.68 -3.71
N ASN A 213 20.01 -0.83 -4.91
CA ASN A 213 21.34 -0.35 -5.26
C ASN A 213 21.28 1.08 -5.83
N SER A 214 22.34 1.85 -5.60
CA SER A 214 22.51 3.13 -6.26
C SER A 214 22.75 2.98 -7.75
N PHE A 215 22.59 4.08 -8.48
CA PHE A 215 22.88 4.12 -9.90
C PHE A 215 24.34 3.70 -10.16
N PHE A 216 25.28 4.19 -9.37
CA PHE A 216 26.68 3.81 -9.48
C PHE A 216 26.90 2.31 -9.26
N THR A 217 26.36 1.71 -8.19
CA THR A 217 26.50 0.26 -7.97
C THR A 217 25.92 -0.54 -9.14
N ASN A 218 24.76 -0.15 -9.65
CA ASN A 218 24.13 -0.82 -10.80
C ASN A 218 24.91 -0.67 -12.10
N ILE A 219 25.56 0.48 -12.31
CA ILE A 219 26.47 0.70 -13.42
C ILE A 219 27.71 -0.18 -13.26
N VAL A 220 28.46 0.01 -12.16
CA VAL A 220 29.77 -0.61 -11.96
C VAL A 220 29.68 -2.14 -11.88
N SER A 221 28.61 -2.68 -11.30
CA SER A 221 28.39 -4.13 -11.25
C SER A 221 28.01 -4.76 -12.59
N ARG A 222 27.63 -3.96 -13.60
CA ARG A 222 27.22 -4.42 -14.94
C ARG A 222 28.21 -3.93 -15.98
N THR A 223 29.29 -4.69 -16.17
CA THR A 223 30.44 -4.35 -17.02
C THR A 223 30.06 -3.78 -18.38
N GLU A 224 29.11 -4.39 -19.11
CA GLU A 224 28.72 -3.91 -20.45
C GLU A 224 27.91 -2.60 -20.42
N TYR A 225 26.97 -2.47 -19.47
CA TYR A 225 26.15 -1.26 -19.33
C TYR A 225 26.98 -0.09 -18.78
N ALA A 226 27.92 -0.37 -17.87
CA ALA A 226 28.91 0.58 -17.42
C ALA A 226 29.80 1.06 -18.57
N GLN A 227 30.36 0.13 -19.34
CA GLN A 227 31.22 0.47 -20.47
C GLN A 227 30.50 1.38 -21.46
N TYR A 228 29.25 1.08 -21.82
CA TYR A 228 28.47 1.94 -22.72
C TYR A 228 28.24 3.34 -22.16
N ASN A 229 27.77 3.47 -20.90
CA ASN A 229 27.45 4.78 -20.33
C ASN A 229 28.69 5.62 -20.04
N ILE A 230 29.75 4.99 -19.52
CA ILE A 230 31.04 5.65 -19.28
C ILE A 230 31.67 6.07 -20.61
N ALA A 231 31.66 5.21 -21.64
CA ALA A 231 32.16 5.55 -22.97
C ALA A 231 31.40 6.73 -23.57
N ARG A 232 30.05 6.72 -23.52
CA ARG A 232 29.24 7.84 -24.01
C ARG A 232 29.53 9.15 -23.27
N GLN A 233 29.78 9.09 -21.95
CA GLN A 233 30.12 10.28 -21.17
C GLN A 233 31.53 10.80 -21.48
N ILE A 234 32.49 9.89 -21.70
CA ILE A 234 33.83 10.23 -22.20
C ILE A 234 33.72 10.89 -23.58
N GLU A 235 32.96 10.31 -24.52
CA GLU A 235 32.74 10.85 -25.86
C GLU A 235 32.09 12.23 -25.83
N ASP A 236 31.10 12.44 -24.97
CA ASP A 236 30.44 13.74 -24.82
C ASP A 236 31.37 14.81 -24.22
N ILE A 237 32.17 14.47 -23.20
CA ILE A 237 33.15 15.40 -22.63
C ILE A 237 34.25 15.72 -23.64
N ALA A 238 34.81 14.71 -24.30
CA ALA A 238 35.84 14.87 -25.33
C ALA A 238 35.31 15.65 -26.55
N GLY A 239 34.05 15.46 -26.92
CA GLY A 239 33.40 16.19 -28.01
C GLY A 239 33.14 17.66 -27.67
N ARG A 240 32.89 17.99 -26.40
CA ARG A 240 32.71 19.38 -25.91
C ARG A 240 34.04 20.15 -25.83
N ASP A 241 35.15 19.47 -25.57
CA ASP A 241 36.49 20.08 -25.47
C ASP A 241 37.57 19.13 -26.04
N PRO A 242 37.84 19.19 -27.36
CA PRO A 242 38.77 18.27 -28.03
C PRO A 242 40.22 18.38 -27.58
N ASP A 243 40.61 19.49 -26.95
CA ASP A 243 41.97 19.73 -26.47
C ASP A 243 42.19 19.20 -25.05
N MET A 244 41.14 18.69 -24.40
CA MET A 244 41.21 18.13 -23.05
C MET A 244 42.03 16.82 -23.04
N GLY A 245 43.08 16.79 -22.21
CA GLY A 245 43.92 15.61 -22.07
C GLY A 245 43.18 14.43 -21.43
N ARG A 246 43.64 13.21 -21.69
CA ARG A 246 43.05 11.97 -21.15
C ARG A 246 42.77 12.03 -19.65
N ASP A 247 43.76 12.44 -18.85
CA ASP A 247 43.63 12.45 -17.39
C ASP A 247 42.59 13.48 -16.93
N GLN A 248 42.49 14.62 -17.62
CA GLN A 248 41.48 15.64 -17.35
C GLN A 248 40.07 15.15 -17.71
N ILE A 249 39.92 14.37 -18.78
CA ILE A 249 38.64 13.73 -19.14
C ILE A 249 38.25 12.71 -18.06
N ILE A 250 39.20 11.88 -17.60
CA ILE A 250 38.95 10.90 -16.53
C ILE A 250 38.53 11.61 -15.25
N ASP A 251 39.29 12.62 -14.82
CA ASP A 251 38.97 13.40 -13.63
C ASP A 251 37.60 14.06 -13.74
N LYS A 252 37.23 14.56 -14.92
CA LYS A 252 35.91 15.16 -15.16
C LYS A 252 34.78 14.13 -15.17
N VAL A 253 34.98 12.95 -15.75
CA VAL A 253 34.02 11.84 -15.67
C VAL A 253 33.83 11.41 -14.22
N LEU A 254 34.93 11.21 -13.48
CA LEU A 254 34.87 10.87 -12.06
C LEU A 254 34.17 11.96 -11.24
N HIS A 255 34.46 13.23 -11.51
CA HIS A 255 33.79 14.37 -10.88
C HIS A 255 32.29 14.40 -11.20
N GLU A 256 31.87 14.22 -12.46
CA GLU A 256 30.46 14.16 -12.87
C GLU A 256 29.75 12.88 -12.39
N LEU A 257 30.48 11.82 -12.03
CA LEU A 257 29.92 10.60 -11.42
C LEU A 257 29.84 10.69 -9.90
N MET A 258 30.83 11.30 -9.25
CA MET A 258 31.03 11.27 -7.80
C MET A 258 30.75 12.58 -7.07
N VAL A 259 30.59 13.71 -7.76
CA VAL A 259 30.50 15.02 -7.11
C VAL A 259 29.37 15.86 -7.69
N ASP A 260 29.12 15.77 -9.00
CA ASP A 260 28.44 16.85 -9.73
C ASP A 260 27.30 16.36 -10.62
N ALA A 261 26.31 15.68 -10.03
CA ALA A 261 25.10 15.35 -10.78
C ALA A 261 24.24 16.61 -11.07
N PHE A 262 24.35 17.69 -10.28
CA PHE A 262 23.54 18.92 -10.46
C PHE A 262 24.23 20.18 -9.84
N PRO A 263 24.99 20.96 -10.63
CA PRO A 263 25.87 22.00 -10.10
C PRO A 263 25.20 23.28 -9.56
N GLN A 264 23.87 23.45 -9.58
CA GLN A 264 23.28 24.78 -9.29
C GLN A 264 22.10 24.88 -8.31
N SER A 265 21.55 23.81 -7.74
CA SER A 265 20.47 23.99 -6.74
C SER A 265 20.14 22.84 -5.80
N SER A 266 20.71 21.65 -5.96
CA SER A 266 20.25 20.49 -5.20
C SER A 266 21.33 19.99 -4.26
N ARG A 267 20.90 19.67 -3.04
CA ARG A 267 21.49 18.65 -2.17
C ARG A 267 21.48 17.25 -2.84
N ALA A 268 21.64 17.17 -4.15
CA ALA A 268 21.70 15.91 -4.86
C ALA A 268 23.02 15.28 -4.46
N GLY A 269 22.94 14.28 -3.60
CA GLY A 269 24.08 13.43 -3.32
C GLY A 269 24.68 12.88 -4.61
N ASP A 270 25.93 12.46 -4.52
CA ASP A 270 26.63 11.84 -5.64
C ASP A 270 25.90 10.59 -6.16
N LYS A 271 26.25 10.10 -7.35
CA LYS A 271 25.56 8.94 -7.96
C LYS A 271 25.77 7.62 -7.19
N SER A 272 26.58 7.62 -6.14
CA SER A 272 26.74 6.49 -5.22
C SER A 272 25.64 6.44 -4.16
N GLY A 273 24.97 7.58 -3.90
CA GLY A 273 23.71 7.62 -3.17
C GLY A 273 22.53 7.16 -4.03
N PHE A 274 21.46 6.73 -3.38
CA PHE A 274 20.19 6.47 -4.06
C PHE A 274 19.06 7.29 -3.43
N HIS A 275 18.10 7.69 -4.27
CA HIS A 275 17.06 8.64 -3.91
C HIS A 275 15.84 7.89 -3.35
N VAL A 276 15.29 8.43 -2.27
CA VAL A 276 14.02 7.99 -1.67
C VAL A 276 13.15 9.20 -1.38
N ALA A 277 11.84 8.99 -1.34
CA ALA A 277 10.89 10.00 -0.90
C ALA A 277 10.64 9.85 0.60
N ARG A 278 10.81 10.93 1.37
CA ARG A 278 10.45 10.98 2.79
C ARG A 278 8.96 11.23 2.95
N ASP A 279 8.31 10.44 3.79
CA ASP A 279 6.90 10.53 4.19
C ASP A 279 5.88 10.54 3.04
N ASP A 280 6.30 10.16 1.83
CA ASP A 280 5.47 10.03 0.63
C ASP A 280 6.03 8.88 -0.22
N VAL A 281 5.19 8.30 -1.08
CA VAL A 281 5.55 7.32 -2.12
C VAL A 281 5.96 7.99 -3.42
N MET A 282 5.46 9.21 -3.68
CA MET A 282 5.72 9.97 -4.92
C MET A 282 5.43 9.16 -6.21
N GLY A 283 4.53 8.17 -6.13
CA GLY A 283 4.21 7.27 -7.24
C GLY A 283 3.78 8.04 -8.48
N GLY A 284 2.92 9.05 -8.33
CA GLY A 284 2.47 9.90 -9.45
C GLY A 284 3.58 10.63 -10.23
N TYR A 285 4.79 10.74 -9.69
CA TYR A 285 5.94 11.36 -10.34
C TYR A 285 6.95 10.32 -10.87
N TYR A 286 7.23 9.29 -10.06
CA TYR A 286 8.35 8.37 -10.29
C TYR A 286 7.95 6.94 -10.66
N GLY A 287 6.69 6.56 -10.46
CA GLY A 287 6.13 5.24 -10.78
C GLY A 287 6.04 4.98 -12.28
N SER A 288 5.34 3.92 -12.69
CA SER A 288 5.16 3.60 -14.11
C SER A 288 3.71 3.80 -14.51
N GLU A 289 2.88 2.80 -14.23
CA GLU A 289 1.48 2.82 -14.61
C GLU A 289 0.61 3.39 -13.49
N TYR A 290 -0.42 4.14 -13.85
CA TYR A 290 -1.28 4.81 -12.89
C TYR A 290 -1.91 3.82 -11.90
N LYS A 291 -1.72 4.12 -10.61
CA LYS A 291 -2.21 3.34 -9.46
C LYS A 291 -1.61 1.94 -9.36
N TYR A 292 -0.55 1.66 -10.12
CA TYR A 292 0.19 0.40 -10.06
C TYR A 292 1.61 0.63 -9.56
N ASP A 293 1.70 1.42 -8.49
CA ASP A 293 2.95 1.81 -7.87
C ASP A 293 3.43 0.67 -6.95
N ILE A 294 4.52 0.00 -7.33
CA ILE A 294 5.20 -0.93 -6.44
C ILE A 294 6.32 -0.16 -5.75
N TYR A 295 6.42 -0.25 -4.43
CA TYR A 295 7.41 0.51 -3.67
C TYR A 295 7.94 -0.26 -2.47
N PHE A 296 9.12 0.16 -2.02
CA PHE A 296 9.73 -0.33 -0.78
C PHE A 296 9.60 0.74 0.30
N TYR A 297 9.24 0.31 1.49
CA TYR A 297 9.02 1.18 2.65
C TYR A 297 10.03 0.85 3.75
N TYR A 298 10.66 1.89 4.32
CA TYR A 298 11.59 1.77 5.44
C TYR A 298 11.28 2.84 6.50
N PRO A 299 11.20 2.49 7.80
CA PRO A 299 11.10 3.46 8.88
C PRO A 299 12.27 4.44 8.85
N ALA A 300 11.97 5.70 9.11
CA ALA A 300 12.96 6.77 9.14
C ALA A 300 14.09 6.47 10.15
N GLU A 301 13.76 5.93 11.32
CA GLU A 301 14.71 5.59 12.39
C GLU A 301 15.63 4.44 12.00
N ALA A 302 15.09 3.45 11.27
CA ALA A 302 15.90 2.36 10.73
C ALA A 302 16.93 2.91 9.72
N VAL A 303 16.53 3.82 8.86
CA VAL A 303 17.45 4.45 7.91
C VAL A 303 18.48 5.31 8.63
N ALA A 304 18.04 6.14 9.57
CA ALA A 304 18.91 7.05 10.31
C ALA A 304 20.00 6.31 11.11
N LYS A 305 19.67 5.13 11.64
CA LYS A 305 20.61 4.30 12.41
C LYS A 305 21.66 3.62 11.54
N ASN A 306 21.29 3.12 10.36
CA ASN A 306 22.15 2.23 9.58
C ASN A 306 22.88 2.90 8.41
N TYR A 307 22.46 4.09 7.99
CA TYR A 307 22.97 4.72 6.76
C TYR A 307 23.23 6.20 6.92
N LEU A 308 24.22 6.69 6.16
CA LEU A 308 24.44 8.11 5.98
C LEU A 308 23.36 8.69 5.06
N HIS A 309 22.87 9.88 5.39
CA HIS A 309 21.77 10.52 4.67
C HIS A 309 21.85 12.06 4.80
N ASP A 310 21.25 12.80 3.87
CA ASP A 310 21.43 14.27 3.73
C ASP A 310 20.28 15.11 4.33
N ALA A 311 19.24 14.47 4.86
CA ALA A 311 18.04 15.13 5.35
C ALA A 311 17.79 14.82 6.83
N SER A 312 17.12 15.73 7.55
CA SER A 312 16.57 15.37 8.86
C SER A 312 15.39 14.41 8.66
N LEU A 313 15.56 13.17 9.11
CA LEU A 313 14.52 12.15 9.09
C LEU A 313 13.54 12.26 10.27
N GLU A 314 13.86 13.07 11.28
CA GLU A 314 13.05 13.30 12.48
C GLU A 314 11.94 14.34 12.27
N HIS A 315 12.08 15.23 11.28
CA HIS A 315 11.13 16.31 11.04
C HIS A 315 10.15 15.91 9.93
N THR A 316 8.86 15.86 10.27
CA THR A 316 7.79 15.87 9.28
C THR A 316 7.92 17.20 8.53
N GLY A 317 8.32 17.15 7.25
CA GLY A 317 8.33 18.36 6.42
C GLY A 317 6.99 19.07 6.51
N LYS A 318 6.97 20.41 6.40
CA LYS A 318 5.71 21.13 6.21
C LYS A 318 4.98 20.51 5.00
N GLU A 319 3.65 20.44 5.03
CA GLU A 319 2.75 19.81 4.03
C GLU A 319 2.98 20.19 2.54
N HIS A 320 3.94 21.09 2.24
CA HIS A 320 4.24 21.62 0.92
C HIS A 320 5.74 21.71 0.60
N ASP A 321 6.61 20.97 1.31
CA ASP A 321 8.01 20.93 0.91
C ASP A 321 8.15 20.08 -0.36
N TRP A 322 8.26 20.73 -1.52
CA TRP A 322 8.54 20.09 -2.82
C TRP A 322 9.90 19.35 -2.84
N TYR A 323 10.64 19.39 -1.73
CA TYR A 323 11.93 18.76 -1.51
C TYR A 323 11.81 17.64 -0.46
N ASN A 324 11.07 16.57 -0.79
CA ASN A 324 11.03 15.34 0.00
C ASN A 324 12.03 14.27 -0.47
N ASP A 325 12.81 14.56 -1.50
CA ASP A 325 13.92 13.72 -1.92
C ASP A 325 14.98 13.67 -0.81
N VAL A 326 15.32 12.46 -0.37
CA VAL A 326 16.41 12.17 0.55
C VAL A 326 17.39 11.28 -0.18
N VAL A 327 18.67 11.58 -0.05
CA VAL A 327 19.74 10.72 -0.57
C VAL A 327 20.29 9.89 0.57
N ILE A 328 20.39 8.57 0.33
CA ILE A 328 20.98 7.63 1.27
C ILE A 328 22.25 7.04 0.66
N TRP A 329 23.33 7.07 1.41
CA TRP A 329 24.60 6.41 1.08
C TRP A 329 24.76 5.13 1.89
N ASN A 330 25.07 4.04 1.19
CA ASN A 330 25.21 2.70 1.77
C ASN A 330 26.53 2.02 1.36
N GLU A 331 27.54 2.82 0.98
CA GLU A 331 28.87 2.33 0.61
C GLU A 331 28.83 1.30 -0.55
N GLY A 332 27.88 1.48 -1.46
CA GLY A 332 27.69 0.59 -2.60
C GLY A 332 27.07 -0.77 -2.27
N ARG A 333 26.76 -1.04 -0.99
CA ARG A 333 26.15 -2.31 -0.57
C ARG A 333 24.69 -2.42 -0.98
N GLY A 334 23.97 -1.32 -1.17
CA GLY A 334 22.51 -1.36 -1.36
C GLY A 334 21.75 -1.52 -0.04
N ILE A 335 20.51 -1.03 0.04
CA ILE A 335 19.62 -1.34 1.18
C ILE A 335 18.94 -2.69 0.92
N PRO A 336 18.99 -3.67 1.83
CA PRO A 336 18.29 -4.92 1.66
C PRO A 336 16.78 -4.73 1.53
N VAL A 337 16.17 -5.35 0.52
CA VAL A 337 14.71 -5.29 0.33
C VAL A 337 13.96 -5.90 1.52
N ASP A 338 14.57 -6.88 2.18
CA ASP A 338 14.00 -7.59 3.34
C ASP A 338 14.10 -6.76 4.63
N ALA A 339 14.90 -5.70 4.67
CA ALA A 339 14.93 -4.75 5.78
C ALA A 339 13.73 -3.78 5.76
N GLY A 340 12.94 -3.80 4.70
CA GLY A 340 11.75 -2.98 4.50
C GLY A 340 10.52 -3.81 4.19
N ILE A 341 9.42 -3.12 3.85
CA ILE A 341 8.21 -3.76 3.34
C ILE A 341 8.13 -3.53 1.83
N CYS A 342 7.97 -4.61 1.05
CA CYS A 342 7.61 -4.51 -0.36
C CYS A 342 6.09 -4.36 -0.49
N CYS A 343 5.63 -3.19 -0.91
CA CYS A 343 4.22 -2.86 -1.06
C CYS A 343 3.78 -3.05 -2.51
N ILE A 344 2.80 -3.91 -2.74
CA ILE A 344 2.29 -4.26 -4.06
C ILE A 344 0.77 -4.01 -4.11
N PRO A 345 0.24 -3.31 -5.12
CA PRO A 345 -1.21 -3.18 -5.33
C PRO A 345 -1.86 -4.56 -5.46
N GLU A 346 -2.90 -4.84 -4.68
CA GLU A 346 -3.52 -6.16 -4.64
C GLU A 346 -4.39 -6.44 -5.88
N ASN A 347 -5.35 -5.55 -6.13
CA ASN A 347 -6.51 -5.82 -6.98
C ASN A 347 -6.41 -5.25 -8.40
N ILE A 348 -5.26 -4.67 -8.76
CA ILE A 348 -5.05 -4.13 -10.10
C ILE A 348 -5.02 -5.28 -11.11
N LYS A 349 -5.80 -5.13 -12.19
CA LYS A 349 -5.86 -6.11 -13.27
C LYS A 349 -4.67 -5.95 -14.19
N VAL A 350 -3.89 -7.02 -14.31
CA VAL A 350 -2.65 -7.08 -15.10
C VAL A 350 -2.70 -8.25 -16.06
N ASP A 351 -1.95 -8.16 -17.14
CA ASP A 351 -1.70 -9.24 -18.07
C ASP A 351 -0.89 -10.35 -17.38
N LYS A 352 -1.33 -11.60 -17.53
CA LYS A 352 -0.74 -12.75 -16.84
C LYS A 352 0.70 -13.06 -17.26
N ASP A 353 1.11 -12.64 -18.45
CA ASP A 353 2.41 -12.99 -19.04
C ASP A 353 3.43 -11.87 -18.82
N THR A 354 2.99 -10.61 -18.77
CA THR A 354 3.87 -9.42 -18.63
C THR A 354 3.74 -8.69 -17.29
N GLY A 355 2.62 -8.86 -16.59
CA GLY A 355 2.31 -8.10 -15.38
C GLY A 355 1.95 -6.63 -15.63
N SER A 356 1.84 -6.17 -16.88
CA SER A 356 1.38 -4.81 -17.22
C SER A 356 -0.14 -4.68 -17.11
N GLN A 357 -0.66 -3.50 -16.79
CA GLN A 357 -2.08 -3.20 -16.92
C GLN A 357 -2.56 -3.10 -18.38
N TYR A 358 -1.68 -3.19 -19.36
CA TYR A 358 -1.97 -3.01 -20.77
C TYR A 358 -1.51 -4.21 -21.61
N SER A 359 -2.18 -4.42 -22.73
CA SER A 359 -1.73 -5.37 -23.73
C SER A 359 -0.50 -4.81 -24.46
N LEU A 360 0.54 -5.64 -24.58
CA LEU A 360 1.77 -5.29 -25.26
C LEU A 360 1.86 -6.01 -26.61
N ASP A 361 2.46 -5.35 -27.59
CA ASP A 361 2.80 -5.97 -28.87
C ASP A 361 4.06 -6.85 -28.75
N LYS A 362 4.47 -7.46 -29.87
CA LYS A 362 5.67 -8.32 -29.93
C LYS A 362 6.98 -7.60 -29.62
N THR A 363 6.99 -6.26 -29.65
CA THR A 363 8.13 -5.41 -29.34
C THR A 363 8.11 -4.90 -27.89
N GLY A 364 7.10 -5.27 -27.11
CA GLY A 364 6.92 -4.82 -25.73
C GLY A 364 6.29 -3.43 -25.61
N LYS A 365 5.75 -2.88 -26.71
CA LYS A 365 5.07 -1.56 -26.68
C LYS A 365 3.59 -1.72 -26.38
N PRO A 366 2.98 -0.78 -25.64
CA PRO A 366 1.56 -0.84 -25.37
C PRO A 366 0.73 -0.59 -26.63
N ILE A 367 -0.33 -1.37 -26.82
CA ILE A 367 -1.20 -1.29 -28.00
C ILE A 367 -2.26 -0.20 -27.79
N PRO A 368 -2.30 0.87 -28.61
CA PRO A 368 -3.37 1.87 -28.53
C PRO A 368 -4.72 1.30 -28.95
N ARG A 369 -5.81 1.83 -28.40
CA ARG A 369 -7.17 1.47 -28.79
C ARG A 369 -7.55 2.12 -30.12
N GLU A 370 -8.01 1.31 -31.08
CA GLU A 370 -8.31 1.77 -32.44
C GLU A 370 -9.41 2.86 -32.45
N GLU A 371 -10.43 2.70 -31.62
CA GLU A 371 -11.50 3.68 -31.44
C GLU A 371 -11.00 5.02 -30.89
N VAL A 372 -9.97 4.99 -30.04
CA VAL A 372 -9.35 6.20 -29.49
C VAL A 372 -8.51 6.90 -30.55
N LEU A 373 -7.73 6.15 -31.33
CA LEU A 373 -6.95 6.72 -32.44
C LEU A 373 -7.87 7.39 -33.47
N LYS A 374 -8.97 6.74 -33.86
CA LYS A 374 -9.98 7.30 -34.76
C LYS A 374 -10.59 8.60 -34.23
N HIS A 375 -10.88 8.66 -32.93
CA HIS A 375 -11.41 9.89 -32.34
C HIS A 375 -10.34 11.00 -32.27
N ILE A 376 -9.08 10.69 -31.94
CA ILE A 376 -8.01 11.69 -31.99
C ILE A 376 -7.83 12.25 -33.41
N GLU A 377 -7.88 11.39 -34.43
CA GLU A 377 -7.81 11.81 -35.83
C GLU A 377 -8.99 12.70 -36.22
N PHE A 378 -10.22 12.26 -35.94
CA PHE A 378 -11.43 13.06 -36.13
C PHE A 378 -11.33 14.43 -35.45
N PHE A 379 -10.90 14.47 -34.20
CA PHE A 379 -10.78 15.71 -33.43
C PHE A 379 -9.71 16.65 -34.01
N ARG A 380 -8.65 16.10 -34.61
CA ARG A 380 -7.58 16.87 -35.27
C ARG A 380 -8.09 17.48 -36.59
N GLU A 381 -8.89 16.74 -37.35
CA GLU A 381 -9.53 17.22 -38.58
C GLU A 381 -10.60 18.29 -38.28
N GLU A 382 -11.43 18.06 -37.26
CA GLU A 382 -12.56 18.91 -36.88
C GLU A 382 -12.24 19.91 -35.75
N HIS A 383 -10.97 20.33 -35.60
CA HIS A 383 -10.55 21.23 -34.51
C HIS A 383 -11.37 22.54 -34.44
N LYS A 384 -11.86 23.06 -35.57
CA LYS A 384 -12.72 24.25 -35.61
C LYS A 384 -14.08 24.04 -34.97
N LEU A 385 -14.63 22.82 -35.09
CA LEU A 385 -15.87 22.45 -34.42
C LEU A 385 -15.68 22.49 -32.90
N PHE A 386 -14.55 21.98 -32.43
CA PHE A 386 -14.19 22.05 -31.02
C PHE A 386 -14.01 23.49 -30.54
N ASP A 387 -13.32 24.35 -31.29
CA ASP A 387 -13.15 25.78 -30.92
C ASP A 387 -14.52 26.49 -30.78
N GLY A 388 -15.46 26.18 -31.66
CA GLY A 388 -16.84 26.67 -31.59
C GLY A 388 -17.55 26.24 -30.30
N TRP A 389 -17.48 24.95 -29.97
CA TRP A 389 -18.01 24.42 -28.72
C TRP A 389 -17.30 25.02 -27.51
N PHE A 390 -15.98 25.17 -27.54
CA PHE A 390 -15.19 25.73 -26.47
C PHE A 390 -15.62 27.16 -26.12
N LEU A 391 -15.79 28.00 -27.14
CA LEU A 391 -16.32 29.36 -26.96
C LEU A 391 -17.73 29.37 -26.39
N LYS A 392 -18.61 28.47 -26.87
CA LYS A 392 -19.99 28.34 -26.37
C LYS A 392 -20.01 27.97 -24.87
N PHE A 393 -19.20 26.99 -24.45
CA PHE A 393 -19.09 26.62 -23.04
C PHE A 393 -18.48 27.71 -22.17
N ARG A 394 -17.47 28.42 -22.67
CA ARG A 394 -16.86 29.53 -21.92
C ARG A 394 -17.89 30.62 -21.62
N ARG A 395 -18.71 30.99 -22.61
CA ARG A 395 -19.82 31.94 -22.42
C ARG A 395 -20.87 31.44 -21.44
N LEU A 396 -21.35 30.20 -21.62
CA LEU A 396 -22.32 29.62 -20.67
C LEU A 396 -21.80 29.61 -19.24
N ARG A 397 -20.50 29.42 -19.03
CA ARG A 397 -19.87 29.47 -17.70
C ARG A 397 -19.77 30.90 -17.15
N GLU A 398 -19.38 31.86 -17.97
CA GLU A 398 -19.33 33.29 -17.61
C GLU A 398 -20.73 33.82 -17.27
N ASP A 399 -21.75 33.37 -18.01
CA ASP A 399 -23.16 33.74 -17.83
C ASP A 399 -23.85 32.96 -16.69
N SER A 400 -23.30 31.82 -16.28
CA SER A 400 -23.81 30.98 -15.19
C SER A 400 -23.58 31.58 -13.81
N GLY A 401 -24.23 32.72 -13.54
CA GLY A 401 -24.46 33.19 -12.17
C GLY A 401 -25.39 32.24 -11.43
N SER A 402 -24.87 31.11 -10.92
CA SER A 402 -25.49 30.11 -10.03
C SER A 402 -26.96 29.67 -10.27
N SER A 403 -27.61 30.05 -11.38
CA SER A 403 -29.04 29.81 -11.57
C SER A 403 -29.30 28.34 -11.99
N PRO A 404 -30.45 27.75 -11.60
CA PRO A 404 -30.83 26.41 -12.05
C PRO A 404 -30.99 26.28 -13.56
N GLU A 405 -31.45 27.34 -14.24
CA GLU A 405 -31.66 27.39 -15.70
C GLU A 405 -30.33 27.26 -16.45
N THR A 406 -29.30 27.99 -16.01
CA THR A 406 -27.96 27.91 -16.62
C THR A 406 -27.28 26.56 -16.43
N LYS A 407 -27.63 25.79 -15.37
CA LYS A 407 -27.18 24.40 -15.23
C LYS A 407 -27.81 23.47 -16.25
N SER A 408 -29.12 23.61 -16.52
CA SER A 408 -29.82 22.80 -17.52
C SER A 408 -29.25 23.03 -18.92
N ASP A 409 -29.04 24.29 -19.28
CA ASP A 409 -28.47 24.67 -20.58
C ASP A 409 -27.04 24.14 -20.75
N PHE A 410 -26.24 24.15 -19.68
CA PHE A 410 -24.91 23.54 -19.67
C PHE A 410 -24.96 22.04 -19.94
N GLU A 411 -25.88 21.30 -19.29
CA GLU A 411 -26.00 19.86 -19.47
C GLU A 411 -26.44 19.46 -20.88
N GLU A 412 -27.40 20.18 -21.45
CA GLU A 412 -27.86 19.94 -22.82
C GLU A 412 -26.75 20.26 -23.83
N THR A 413 -26.08 21.40 -23.65
CA THR A 413 -24.91 21.78 -24.45
C THR A 413 -23.81 20.72 -24.37
N ALA A 414 -23.53 20.15 -23.18
CA ALA A 414 -22.55 19.07 -22.99
C ALA A 414 -22.93 17.80 -23.74
N ARG A 415 -24.22 17.44 -23.79
CA ARG A 415 -24.69 16.28 -24.56
C ARG A 415 -24.55 16.50 -26.06
N GLN A 416 -24.94 17.69 -26.55
CA GLN A 416 -24.81 18.04 -27.97
C GLN A 416 -23.34 18.03 -28.40
N ALA A 417 -22.48 18.68 -27.63
CA ALA A 417 -21.04 18.72 -27.89
C ALA A 417 -20.41 17.33 -27.86
N ALA A 418 -20.77 16.49 -26.89
CA ALA A 418 -20.28 15.11 -26.82
C ALA A 418 -20.68 14.31 -28.07
N ALA A 419 -21.93 14.44 -28.54
CA ALA A 419 -22.40 13.76 -29.74
C ALA A 419 -21.69 14.26 -31.01
N GLU A 420 -21.58 15.58 -31.20
CA GLU A 420 -20.94 16.17 -32.38
C GLU A 420 -19.42 15.94 -32.42
N LEU A 421 -18.78 15.94 -31.25
CA LEU A 421 -17.35 15.70 -31.13
C LEU A 421 -17.01 14.21 -30.96
N ASN A 422 -17.97 13.30 -31.16
CA ASN A 422 -17.77 11.84 -31.11
C ASN A 422 -17.21 11.30 -29.77
N PHE A 423 -17.59 11.92 -28.65
CA PHE A 423 -17.38 11.36 -27.32
C PHE A 423 -18.45 10.31 -27.01
N ASN A 424 -18.05 9.23 -26.32
CA ASN A 424 -18.97 8.15 -25.93
C ASN A 424 -20.12 8.63 -25.02
N ASP A 425 -19.87 9.65 -24.21
CA ASP A 425 -20.82 10.21 -23.26
C ASP A 425 -20.48 11.67 -22.87
N LYS A 426 -21.48 12.35 -22.30
CA LYS A 426 -21.39 13.75 -21.83
C LYS A 426 -20.34 13.90 -20.73
N GLU A 427 -20.21 12.89 -19.88
CA GLU A 427 -19.37 12.90 -18.69
C GLU A 427 -17.87 12.92 -19.08
N THR A 428 -17.50 12.10 -20.07
CA THR A 428 -16.16 12.04 -20.66
C THR A 428 -15.82 13.34 -21.36
N PHE A 429 -16.75 13.89 -22.15
CA PHE A 429 -16.57 15.21 -22.76
C PHE A 429 -16.40 16.31 -21.70
N THR A 430 -17.23 16.31 -20.66
CA THR A 430 -17.16 17.31 -19.58
C THR A 430 -15.83 17.20 -18.81
N ALA A 431 -15.35 15.99 -18.56
CA ALA A 431 -14.05 15.75 -17.94
C ALA A 431 -12.90 16.27 -18.82
N PHE A 432 -12.94 15.98 -20.13
CA PHE A 432 -11.98 16.51 -21.09
C PHE A 432 -11.98 18.03 -21.12
N PHE A 433 -13.16 18.63 -21.25
CA PHE A 433 -13.34 20.08 -21.30
C PHE A 433 -12.79 20.78 -20.05
N ARG A 434 -13.07 20.25 -18.85
CA ARG A 434 -12.50 20.77 -17.59
C ARG A 434 -10.98 20.67 -17.55
N GLN A 435 -10.40 19.57 -18.03
CA GLN A 435 -8.95 19.40 -18.08
C GLN A 435 -8.30 20.34 -19.10
N TYR A 436 -8.93 20.54 -20.26
CA TYR A 436 -8.48 21.46 -21.29
C TYR A 436 -8.46 22.92 -20.80
N GLN A 437 -9.45 23.34 -20.01
CA GLN A 437 -9.53 24.70 -19.46
C GLN A 437 -8.44 25.06 -18.45
N ASN A 438 -7.89 24.08 -17.74
CA ASN A 438 -7.06 24.33 -16.56
C ASN A 438 -5.57 24.57 -16.88
N ILE A 439 -5.15 24.61 -18.15
CA ILE A 439 -3.72 24.53 -18.52
C ILE A 439 -3.37 25.53 -19.64
N GLU A 440 -2.30 26.32 -19.43
CA GLU A 440 -1.72 27.29 -20.39
C GLU A 440 -0.90 26.63 -21.52
N THR A 441 -0.71 25.31 -21.50
CA THR A 441 0.23 24.59 -22.37
C THR A 441 -0.38 23.34 -23.03
N GLY A 442 -1.18 23.53 -24.08
CA GLY A 442 -1.23 22.60 -25.22
C GLY A 442 -1.66 21.13 -24.99
N ASN A 443 -2.46 20.80 -23.97
CA ASN A 443 -2.99 19.44 -23.85
C ASN A 443 -3.94 19.13 -25.03
N ASN A 444 -3.66 18.05 -25.75
CA ASN A 444 -4.52 17.52 -26.80
C ASN A 444 -5.40 16.36 -26.26
N LEU A 445 -6.35 15.91 -27.06
CA LEU A 445 -7.25 14.79 -26.71
C LEU A 445 -6.50 13.50 -26.36
N GLU A 446 -5.31 13.30 -26.92
CA GLU A 446 -4.45 12.15 -26.63
C GLU A 446 -3.96 12.15 -25.17
N ASP A 447 -3.45 13.27 -24.68
CA ASP A 447 -3.02 13.38 -23.28
C ASP A 447 -4.18 13.17 -22.30
N PHE A 448 -5.39 13.63 -22.65
CA PHE A 448 -6.59 13.32 -21.88
C PHE A 448 -6.82 11.81 -21.80
N TYR A 449 -6.75 11.11 -22.93
CA TYR A 449 -6.96 9.66 -22.95
C TYR A 449 -5.90 8.87 -22.20
N ARG A 450 -4.65 9.34 -22.21
CA ARG A 450 -3.56 8.75 -21.43
C ARG A 450 -3.78 8.93 -19.93
N ARG A 451 -4.04 10.16 -19.47
CA ARG A 451 -4.29 10.46 -18.04
C ARG A 451 -5.51 9.72 -17.47
N ASN A 452 -6.50 9.45 -18.31
CA ASN A 452 -7.70 8.71 -17.92
C ASN A 452 -7.57 7.18 -18.15
N ARG A 453 -6.38 6.68 -18.52
CA ARG A 453 -6.08 5.23 -18.67
C ARG A 453 -6.94 4.52 -19.71
N ILE A 454 -7.38 5.26 -20.72
CA ILE A 454 -8.25 4.78 -21.79
C ILE A 454 -7.60 4.80 -23.16
N TYR A 455 -6.37 5.32 -23.29
CA TYR A 455 -5.63 5.33 -24.55
C TYR A 455 -5.18 3.94 -25.00
N TYR A 456 -4.67 3.12 -24.07
CA TYR A 456 -4.13 1.79 -24.36
C TYR A 456 -5.15 0.67 -24.11
N GLN A 457 -5.01 -0.42 -24.85
CA GLN A 457 -5.81 -1.62 -24.72
C GLN A 457 -5.55 -2.31 -23.39
N LYS A 458 -6.62 -2.72 -22.71
CA LYS A 458 -6.55 -3.57 -21.51
C LYS A 458 -6.47 -5.05 -21.90
N PRO A 459 -5.77 -5.89 -21.12
CA PRO A 459 -5.73 -7.33 -21.34
C PRO A 459 -7.14 -7.93 -21.34
N GLU A 460 -7.37 -8.93 -22.20
CA GLU A 460 -8.65 -9.65 -22.23
C GLU A 460 -8.91 -10.33 -20.87
N ALA A 461 -10.17 -10.48 -20.48
CA ALA A 461 -10.53 -11.01 -19.16
C ALA A 461 -9.90 -12.40 -18.85
N LYS A 462 -9.76 -13.27 -19.85
CA LYS A 462 -9.10 -14.59 -19.72
C LYS A 462 -7.57 -14.53 -19.63
N GLN A 463 -6.97 -13.40 -20.00
CA GLN A 463 -5.54 -13.13 -19.93
C GLN A 463 -5.19 -12.24 -18.74
N SER A 464 -6.19 -11.78 -17.98
CA SER A 464 -5.98 -10.88 -16.86
C SER A 464 -6.05 -11.60 -15.51
N LEU A 465 -5.09 -11.27 -14.64
CA LEU A 465 -5.06 -11.67 -13.23
C LEU A 465 -5.10 -10.42 -12.35
N SER A 466 -5.42 -10.60 -11.06
CA SER A 466 -5.03 -9.58 -10.08
C SER A 466 -3.51 -9.53 -9.95
N SER A 467 -2.96 -8.37 -9.65
CA SER A 467 -1.53 -8.18 -9.40
C SER A 467 -1.02 -9.10 -8.29
N ARG A 468 -1.80 -9.33 -7.21
CA ARG A 468 -1.45 -10.31 -6.17
C ARG A 468 -1.29 -11.72 -6.74
N GLU A 469 -2.23 -12.19 -7.56
CA GLU A 469 -2.13 -13.50 -8.20
C GLU A 469 -0.91 -13.61 -9.12
N TYR A 470 -0.62 -12.56 -9.89
CA TYR A 470 0.55 -12.49 -10.76
C TYR A 470 1.86 -12.61 -9.96
N TRP A 471 2.04 -11.77 -8.93
CA TRP A 471 3.26 -11.76 -8.13
C TRP A 471 3.43 -13.01 -7.27
N GLU A 472 2.36 -13.56 -6.68
CA GLU A 472 2.47 -14.85 -5.97
C GLU A 472 2.81 -16.01 -6.91
N ALA A 473 2.34 -15.99 -8.16
CA ALA A 473 2.75 -16.96 -9.16
C ALA A 473 4.24 -16.81 -9.53
N TYR A 474 4.72 -15.57 -9.66
CA TYR A 474 6.14 -15.27 -9.86
C TYR A 474 6.99 -15.77 -8.69
N PHE A 475 6.64 -15.44 -7.45
CA PHE A 475 7.38 -15.83 -6.25
C PHE A 475 7.34 -17.33 -5.98
N ARG A 476 6.28 -18.04 -6.38
CA ARG A 476 6.25 -19.51 -6.31
C ARG A 476 7.27 -20.15 -7.25
N LYS A 477 7.52 -19.54 -8.40
CA LYS A 477 8.56 -19.97 -9.36
C LYS A 477 9.96 -19.50 -8.95
N HIS A 478 10.06 -18.42 -8.19
CA HIS A 478 11.30 -17.79 -7.76
C HIS A 478 11.28 -17.50 -6.24
N PRO A 479 11.25 -18.55 -5.39
CA PRO A 479 11.13 -18.37 -3.94
C PRO A 479 12.32 -17.61 -3.33
N ASP A 480 13.51 -17.74 -3.92
CA ASP A 480 14.73 -17.01 -3.56
C ASP A 480 14.63 -15.49 -3.76
N LYS A 481 13.76 -15.06 -4.69
CA LYS A 481 13.53 -13.64 -5.01
C LYS A 481 12.39 -13.01 -4.21
N LYS A 482 11.63 -13.81 -3.45
CA LYS A 482 10.48 -13.31 -2.68
C LYS A 482 10.97 -12.43 -1.52
N PRO A 483 10.52 -11.16 -1.39
CA PRO A 483 10.74 -10.40 -0.18
C PRO A 483 10.08 -11.11 1.01
N ASN A 484 10.74 -11.13 2.17
CA ASN A 484 10.16 -11.78 3.34
C ASN A 484 8.99 -11.00 3.96
N LYS A 485 8.89 -9.70 3.64
CA LYS A 485 7.80 -8.80 4.03
C LYS A 485 7.15 -8.24 2.76
N ILE A 486 5.97 -8.77 2.43
CA ILE A 486 5.14 -8.26 1.34
C ILE A 486 3.82 -7.79 1.91
N LEU A 487 3.43 -6.57 1.58
CA LEU A 487 2.11 -6.04 1.82
C LEU A 487 1.36 -5.91 0.50
N TYR A 488 0.26 -6.65 0.36
CA TYR A 488 -0.70 -6.41 -0.72
C TYR A 488 -1.72 -5.38 -0.26
N TYR A 489 -1.77 -4.21 -0.89
CA TYR A 489 -2.65 -3.13 -0.46
C TYR A 489 -3.81 -2.89 -1.44
N SER A 490 -4.97 -2.52 -0.91
CA SER A 490 -6.15 -2.14 -1.68
C SER A 490 -6.37 -0.62 -1.62
N GLY A 491 -6.49 0.05 -2.77
CA GLY A 491 -6.76 1.49 -2.84
C GLY A 491 -5.61 2.29 -3.43
N GLU A 492 -5.53 3.58 -3.09
CA GLU A 492 -4.37 4.40 -3.43
C GLU A 492 -3.16 3.94 -2.58
N PRO A 493 -1.92 3.93 -3.12
CA PRO A 493 -0.71 3.80 -2.30
C PRO A 493 -0.77 4.81 -1.16
N PHE A 494 -0.06 4.58 -0.05
CA PHE A 494 -0.11 5.43 1.16
C PHE A 494 -0.02 6.93 0.84
N LYS A 495 -1.16 7.55 0.55
CA LYS A 495 -1.29 8.99 0.35
C LYS A 495 -1.40 9.54 1.76
N THR A 496 -0.27 9.98 2.27
CA THR A 496 -0.21 11.02 3.29
C THR A 496 -0.83 12.28 2.70
N TYR A 497 -2.16 12.36 2.71
CA TYR A 497 -2.81 13.67 2.75
C TYR A 497 -2.45 14.26 4.12
N GLY A 498 -1.37 15.02 4.14
CA GLY A 498 -0.90 15.75 5.29
C GLY A 498 0.20 15.04 6.08
N SER A 499 1.33 15.71 6.20
CA SER A 499 2.30 15.47 7.27
C SER A 499 1.59 15.61 8.62
N GLY A 500 1.35 14.52 9.34
CA GLY A 500 0.68 14.57 10.63
C GLY A 500 0.09 13.24 11.11
N ASP A 501 -0.52 13.30 12.29
CA ASP A 501 -1.04 12.14 13.05
C ASP A 501 -2.13 11.33 12.31
N GLN A 502 -2.79 11.90 11.29
CA GLN A 502 -3.83 11.21 10.50
C GLN A 502 -3.26 10.27 9.43
N GLY A 503 -2.17 10.65 8.76
CA GLY A 503 -1.45 9.77 7.82
C GLY A 503 -0.86 8.56 8.56
N LYS A 504 -0.30 8.80 9.75
CA LYS A 504 0.27 7.77 10.65
C LYS A 504 -0.76 6.73 11.07
N LYS A 505 -1.98 7.16 11.44
CA LYS A 505 -3.08 6.25 11.84
C LYS A 505 -3.61 5.39 10.70
N LYS A 506 -3.62 5.90 9.46
CA LYS A 506 -4.10 5.15 8.29
C LYS A 506 -3.13 4.07 7.84
N VAL A 507 -1.82 4.37 7.83
CA VAL A 507 -0.76 3.40 7.49
C VAL A 507 -0.84 2.20 8.44
N ILE A 508 -0.87 2.43 9.75
CA ILE A 508 -0.96 1.36 10.76
C ILE A 508 -2.30 0.58 10.63
N ALA A 509 -3.43 1.27 10.42
CA ALA A 509 -4.73 0.62 10.28
C ALA A 509 -4.87 -0.26 9.01
N ASP A 510 -4.28 0.15 7.89
CA ASP A 510 -4.29 -0.64 6.64
C ASP A 510 -3.37 -1.87 6.76
N LEU A 511 -2.29 -1.76 7.54
CA LEU A 511 -1.31 -2.83 7.76
C LEU A 511 -1.74 -3.88 8.81
N GLU A 512 -2.57 -3.51 9.78
CA GLU A 512 -3.05 -4.39 10.85
C GLU A 512 -4.00 -5.51 10.40
N LYS A 513 -4.43 -5.49 9.14
CA LYS A 513 -5.46 -6.41 8.64
C LYS A 513 -4.94 -7.84 8.42
N ASP A 514 -3.62 -8.09 8.34
CA ASP A 514 -3.13 -9.31 7.65
C ASP A 514 -2.07 -10.23 8.29
N THR A 515 -1.38 -10.02 9.42
CA THR A 515 -0.37 -11.03 9.88
C THR A 515 -0.06 -11.08 11.40
N LEU A 516 0.20 -12.29 11.98
CA LEU A 516 0.84 -12.57 13.30
C LEU A 516 1.62 -13.93 13.33
N VAL A 517 2.83 -13.98 13.95
CA VAL A 517 3.49 -15.02 14.84
C VAL A 517 5.06 -15.14 14.71
N ASP A 518 5.72 -15.26 15.89
CA ASP A 518 7.11 -15.23 16.46
C ASP A 518 8.35 -16.00 15.87
N ASP A 519 9.61 -15.53 16.10
CA ASP A 519 10.61 -15.95 17.16
C ASP A 519 12.13 -15.60 16.87
N LEU A 520 12.97 -15.50 17.94
CA LEU A 520 14.28 -14.77 18.12
C LEU A 520 15.65 -15.49 17.82
N GLY A 521 16.75 -14.72 17.54
CA GLY A 521 18.07 -14.87 18.23
C GLY A 521 19.48 -14.74 17.53
N GLN A 522 20.13 -13.56 17.64
CA GLN A 522 21.55 -13.15 17.98
C GLN A 522 22.91 -13.50 17.25
N GLU A 523 23.77 -12.45 17.24
CA GLU A 523 25.11 -11.97 16.75
C GLU A 523 26.47 -12.59 17.23
N PRO A 524 27.71 -12.00 17.02
CA PRO A 524 28.31 -11.13 15.95
C PRO A 524 29.83 -11.40 15.61
N VAL A 525 30.40 -10.85 14.51
CA VAL A 525 31.86 -10.48 14.37
C VAL A 525 32.08 -9.39 13.27
N TYR A 526 32.45 -8.14 13.61
CA TYR A 526 32.61 -7.01 12.66
C TYR A 526 34.05 -6.49 12.44
N GLU A 527 35.01 -6.74 13.35
CA GLU A 527 36.33 -6.08 13.25
C GLU A 527 37.30 -6.68 12.21
N SER A 528 36.96 -7.81 11.57
CA SER A 528 37.81 -8.38 10.48
C SER A 528 37.52 -7.79 9.10
N TYR A 529 36.40 -7.07 8.92
CA TYR A 529 35.88 -6.66 7.62
C TYR A 529 36.53 -5.39 7.07
N LYS A 530 36.85 -4.41 7.94
CA LYS A 530 37.43 -3.10 7.53
C LYS A 530 38.76 -3.20 6.80
N GLN A 531 39.59 -4.20 7.12
CA GLN A 531 40.88 -4.39 6.45
C GLN A 531 40.74 -5.12 5.11
N LYS A 532 39.71 -5.98 4.96
CA LYS A 532 39.51 -6.79 3.75
C LYS A 532 38.99 -5.97 2.56
N VAL A 533 38.05 -5.06 2.79
CA VAL A 533 37.42 -4.24 1.73
C VAL A 533 38.39 -3.23 1.12
N ALA A 534 39.29 -2.66 1.94
CA ALA A 534 40.29 -1.70 1.45
C ALA A 534 41.32 -2.35 0.51
N GLU A 535 41.63 -3.64 0.71
CA GLU A 535 42.53 -4.43 -0.14
C GLU A 535 41.86 -4.82 -1.47
N GLU A 536 40.59 -5.24 -1.44
CA GLU A 536 39.83 -5.70 -2.62
C GLU A 536 39.57 -4.58 -3.64
N ILE A 537 39.28 -3.36 -3.17
CA ILE A 537 39.07 -2.19 -4.04
C ILE A 537 40.37 -1.78 -4.76
N ARG A 538 41.52 -1.85 -4.07
CA ARG A 538 42.81 -1.52 -4.68
C ARG A 538 43.19 -2.51 -5.77
N GLN A 539 42.90 -3.79 -5.56
CA GLN A 539 43.21 -4.83 -6.53
C GLN A 539 42.38 -4.69 -7.82
N ALA A 540 41.07 -4.45 -7.69
CA ALA A 540 40.18 -4.28 -8.85
C ALA A 540 40.58 -3.07 -9.74
N ILE A 541 41.05 -1.99 -9.13
CA ILE A 541 41.53 -0.81 -9.87
C ILE A 541 42.84 -1.11 -10.62
N GLY A 542 43.76 -1.86 -10.01
CA GLY A 542 45.02 -2.26 -10.64
C GLY A 542 44.81 -3.16 -11.87
N GLU A 543 43.94 -4.16 -11.76
CA GLU A 543 43.68 -5.11 -12.85
C GLU A 543 43.05 -4.43 -14.09
N VAL A 544 42.22 -3.41 -13.91
CA VAL A 544 41.66 -2.62 -15.02
C VAL A 544 42.75 -1.80 -15.72
N PHE A 545 43.68 -1.21 -14.96
CA PHE A 545 44.80 -0.44 -15.51
C PHE A 545 45.79 -1.32 -16.28
N ASP A 546 46.11 -2.50 -15.76
CA ASP A 546 47.03 -3.44 -16.42
C ASP A 546 46.46 -3.95 -17.74
N ASN A 547 45.15 -4.24 -17.81
CA ASN A 547 44.48 -4.63 -19.04
C ASN A 547 44.40 -3.51 -20.10
N MET A 548 44.39 -2.25 -19.66
CA MET A 548 44.46 -1.09 -20.56
C MET A 548 45.89 -0.79 -21.05
N SER A 549 46.92 -1.18 -20.30
CA SER A 549 48.33 -0.98 -20.69
C SER A 549 48.85 -2.09 -21.62
N LEU A 550 48.36 -3.32 -21.45
CA LEU A 550 48.68 -4.47 -22.31
C LEU A 550 48.06 -4.39 -23.71
N SER A 551 47.09 -3.51 -23.93
CA SER A 551 46.56 -3.20 -25.27
C SER A 551 47.33 -2.09 -26.00
N GLY A 552 48.34 -1.47 -25.35
CA GLY A 552 49.07 -0.32 -25.87
C GLY A 552 50.53 -0.56 -26.33
N THR A 553 51.11 -1.74 -26.11
CA THR A 553 52.48 -2.05 -26.54
C THR A 553 52.61 -3.44 -27.15
N GLY A 554 52.03 -3.57 -28.35
CA GLY A 554 52.19 -4.74 -29.20
C GLY A 554 52.07 -4.37 -30.68
N THR A 555 53.07 -3.65 -31.19
CA THR A 555 53.41 -3.38 -32.61
C THR A 555 52.34 -2.86 -33.56
#